data_AF-A0A6J1W119-F1
#
_entry.id   AF-A0A6J1W119-F1
#
_cell.length_a   1.000
_cell.length_b   1.000
_cell.length_c   1.000
_cell.angle_alpha   90.00
_cell.angle_beta   90.00
_cell.angle_gamma   90.00
#
_symmetry.space_group_name_H-M   'P 1'
#
loop_
_entity.id
_entity.type
_entity.pdbx_description
1 polymer ?
#
loop_
_entity_poly.entity_id
_entity_poly.type
_entity_poly.pdbx_seq_one_letter_code
_entity_poly.pdbx_strand_id
1 'polypeptide(L)'
;RSSFPPPKWRLSESGVCRGSGASSHSLKYFYSSISDPSQGLPQFVGVGYVDGQVFVHYDSHSQRMQPRVSWIEKYVGKEDSQYWDRNTRNFRADEEVFRVGLETLRNRYNQSEGE
;
A
#
# COMPACT_ATOMS: atom_id res chain seq x y z
N ARG A 1 64.06 0.99 22.64
CA ARG A 1 62.77 1.59 23.02
C ARG A 1 62.38 2.51 21.87
N SER A 2 61.57 2.02 20.94
CA SER A 2 61.16 2.74 19.74
C SER A 2 60.08 3.76 20.08
N SER A 3 60.36 5.03 19.82
CA SER A 3 59.40 6.14 19.88
C SER A 3 58.88 6.40 18.48
N PHE A 4 57.58 6.27 18.27
CA PHE A 4 56.91 6.64 17.01
C PHE A 4 56.52 8.13 17.03
N PRO A 5 56.66 8.88 15.93
CA PRO A 5 56.16 10.24 15.84
C PRO A 5 54.63 10.26 15.59
N PRO A 6 53.91 11.33 16.00
CA PRO A 6 52.48 11.44 15.78
C PRO A 6 52.16 11.75 14.30
N PRO A 7 51.06 11.22 13.74
CA PRO A 7 50.67 11.53 12.36
C PRO A 7 50.12 12.96 12.26
N LYS A 8 50.62 13.71 11.27
CA LYS A 8 50.09 15.03 10.89
C LYS A 8 48.87 14.84 9.99
N TRP A 9 47.66 15.04 10.50
CA TRP A 9 46.47 15.24 9.67
C TRP A 9 46.25 16.74 9.45
N ARG A 10 46.40 17.19 8.21
CA ARG A 10 46.03 18.54 7.78
C ARG A 10 44.50 18.64 7.84
N LEU A 11 43.96 19.59 8.60
CA LEU A 11 42.54 19.96 8.53
C LEU A 11 42.28 20.58 7.16
N SER A 12 41.56 19.88 6.28
CA SER A 12 40.85 20.49 5.17
C SER A 12 39.43 20.79 5.62
N GLU A 13 39.11 22.06 5.79
CA GLU A 13 37.72 22.51 5.85
C GLU A 13 37.10 22.28 4.47
N SER A 14 36.11 21.39 4.39
CA SER A 14 35.06 21.45 3.37
C SER A 14 33.99 20.42 3.68
N GLY A 15 32.80 20.91 3.99
CA GLY A 15 31.60 20.09 4.10
C GLY A 15 30.66 20.62 5.16
N VAL A 16 29.84 21.62 4.80
CA VAL A 16 28.56 21.78 5.45
C VAL A 16 27.86 20.42 5.37
N CYS A 17 27.74 19.72 6.51
CA CYS A 17 26.81 18.61 6.63
C CYS A 17 25.41 19.20 6.48
N ARG A 18 24.94 19.38 5.25
CA ARG A 18 23.52 19.58 4.99
C ARG A 18 22.87 18.34 5.57
N GLY A 19 22.11 18.54 6.65
CA GLY A 19 21.46 17.46 7.38
C GLY A 19 20.87 16.47 6.40
N SER A 20 21.26 15.21 6.55
CA SER A 20 20.71 14.08 5.81
C SER A 20 19.18 14.18 5.95
N GLY A 21 18.50 14.53 4.86
CA GLY A 21 17.04 14.50 4.83
C GLY A 21 16.65 13.04 5.07
N ALA A 22 16.09 12.73 6.23
CA ALA A 22 15.55 11.41 6.49
C ALA A 22 14.44 11.16 5.45
N SER A 23 14.71 10.27 4.49
CA SER A 23 13.69 9.80 3.57
C SER A 23 12.64 9.06 4.40
N SER A 24 11.41 9.57 4.43
CA SER A 24 10.30 8.92 5.11
C SER A 24 9.67 7.91 4.14
N HIS A 25 9.48 6.67 4.61
CA HIS A 25 8.74 5.65 3.88
C HIS A 25 7.24 5.77 4.20
N SER A 26 6.37 5.50 3.22
CA SER A 26 4.92 5.56 3.41
C SER A 26 4.20 4.33 2.86
N LEU A 27 3.22 3.84 3.62
CA LEU A 27 2.29 2.78 3.21
C LEU A 27 0.87 3.38 3.18
N LYS A 28 0.16 3.23 2.06
CA LYS A 28 -1.19 3.77 1.87
C LYS A 28 -2.11 2.73 1.26
N TYR A 29 -3.34 2.66 1.75
CA TYR A 29 -4.40 1.85 1.16
C TYR A 29 -5.53 2.76 0.69
N PHE A 30 -5.99 2.52 -0.53
CA PHE A 30 -7.14 3.21 -1.12
C PHE A 30 -8.23 2.19 -1.39
N TYR A 31 -9.44 2.53 -0.98
CA TYR A 31 -10.63 1.73 -1.18
C TYR A 31 -11.62 2.55 -2.00
N SER A 32 -12.23 1.92 -2.98
CA SER A 32 -13.24 2.55 -3.83
C SER A 32 -14.36 1.57 -4.05
N SER A 33 -15.60 2.05 -3.89
CA SER A 33 -16.79 1.26 -4.17
C SER A 33 -17.77 2.08 -4.97
N ILE A 34 -18.45 1.43 -5.91
CA ILE A 34 -19.37 2.06 -6.86
C ILE A 34 -20.75 1.46 -6.64
N SER A 35 -21.78 2.29 -6.55
CA SER A 35 -23.17 1.84 -6.32
C SER A 35 -23.77 1.14 -7.53
N ASP A 36 -23.40 1.58 -8.73
CA ASP A 36 -23.83 1.00 -9.99
C ASP A 36 -22.60 0.70 -10.87
N PRO A 37 -22.12 -0.54 -10.87
CA PRO A 37 -21.03 -0.94 -11.75
C PRO A 37 -21.56 -1.04 -13.18
N SER A 38 -21.42 0.05 -13.96
CA SER A 38 -21.61 0.02 -15.42
C SER A 38 -20.84 -1.16 -16.03
N GLN A 39 -21.39 -1.78 -17.08
CA GLN A 39 -20.92 -3.06 -17.65
C GLN A 39 -19.38 -3.20 -17.68
N GLY A 40 -18.84 -4.00 -16.75
CA GLY A 40 -17.45 -4.48 -16.77
C GLY A 40 -16.51 -3.95 -15.68
N LEU A 41 -16.94 -3.01 -14.83
CA LEU A 41 -16.11 -2.53 -13.71
C LEU A 41 -16.45 -3.27 -12.40
N PRO A 42 -15.43 -3.59 -11.56
CA PRO A 42 -15.69 -4.17 -10.25
C PRO A 42 -16.38 -3.16 -9.33
N GLN A 43 -17.36 -3.64 -8.56
CA GLN A 43 -18.09 -2.85 -7.58
C GLN A 43 -17.18 -2.33 -6.46
N PHE A 44 -16.11 -3.06 -6.13
CA PHE A 44 -15.15 -2.68 -5.11
C PHE A 44 -13.72 -2.94 -5.55
N VAL A 45 -12.83 -1.99 -5.25
CA VAL A 45 -11.39 -2.08 -5.51
C VAL A 45 -10.63 -1.62 -4.28
N GLY A 46 -9.61 -2.39 -3.90
CA GLY A 46 -8.63 -2.04 -2.87
C GLY A 46 -7.22 -2.02 -3.46
N VAL A 47 -6.47 -0.94 -3.23
CA VAL A 47 -5.11 -0.78 -3.76
C VAL A 47 -4.14 -0.38 -2.65
N GLY A 48 -3.03 -1.12 -2.53
CA GLY A 48 -1.96 -0.82 -1.59
C GLY A 48 -0.75 -0.20 -2.28
N TYR A 49 -0.22 0.88 -1.71
CA TYR A 49 0.96 1.60 -2.15
C TYR A 49 2.06 1.58 -1.09
N VAL A 50 3.29 1.28 -1.48
CA VAL A 50 4.50 1.52 -0.69
C VAL A 50 5.34 2.54 -1.44
N ASP A 51 5.66 3.67 -0.80
CA ASP A 51 6.45 4.76 -1.38
C ASP A 51 5.94 5.27 -2.73
N GLY A 52 4.61 5.27 -2.90
CA GLY A 52 3.94 5.68 -4.14
C GLY A 52 3.92 4.60 -5.23
N GLN A 53 4.48 3.42 -5.01
CA GLN A 53 4.40 2.27 -5.91
C GLN A 53 3.27 1.33 -5.47
N VAL A 54 2.36 0.98 -6.40
CA VAL A 54 1.36 -0.06 -6.15
C VAL A 54 2.07 -1.39 -5.97
N PHE A 55 1.90 -2.01 -4.80
CA PHE A 55 2.46 -3.33 -4.53
C PHE A 55 1.40 -4.43 -4.54
N VAL A 56 0.14 -4.10 -4.28
CA VAL A 56 -0.98 -5.05 -4.17
C VAL A 56 -2.29 -4.44 -4.67
N HIS A 57 -3.18 -5.30 -5.15
CA HIS A 57 -4.50 -4.94 -5.69
C HIS A 57 -5.53 -6.01 -5.34
N TYR A 58 -6.75 -5.59 -5.04
CA TYR A 58 -7.92 -6.43 -4.88
C TYR A 58 -9.06 -5.84 -5.69
N ASP A 59 -9.87 -6.68 -6.31
CA ASP A 59 -11.13 -6.29 -6.93
C ASP A 59 -12.22 -7.34 -6.68
N SER A 60 -13.47 -6.89 -6.68
CA SER A 60 -14.63 -7.74 -6.42
C SER A 60 -14.90 -8.78 -7.52
N HIS A 61 -14.26 -8.71 -8.69
CA HIS A 61 -14.39 -9.78 -9.70
C HIS A 61 -13.48 -10.96 -9.38
N SER A 62 -12.22 -10.69 -9.07
CA SER A 62 -11.24 -11.72 -8.73
C SER A 62 -11.42 -12.22 -7.30
N GLN A 63 -11.97 -11.38 -6.41
CA GLN A 63 -12.16 -11.62 -4.98
C GLN A 63 -10.90 -12.16 -4.28
N ARG A 64 -9.73 -11.76 -4.78
CA ARG A 64 -8.42 -12.19 -4.31
C ARG A 64 -7.46 -11.02 -4.33
N MET A 65 -6.63 -10.94 -3.30
CA MET A 65 -5.53 -10.00 -3.28
C MET A 65 -4.42 -10.49 -4.20
N GLN A 66 -4.06 -9.65 -5.16
CA GLN A 66 -3.06 -9.92 -6.18
C GLN A 66 -1.82 -9.04 -5.95
N PRO A 67 -0.62 -9.62 -6.02
CA PRO A 67 0.62 -8.86 -6.06
C PRO A 67 0.72 -8.07 -7.37
N ARG A 68 1.30 -6.87 -7.30
CA ARG A 68 1.60 -6.01 -8.46
C ARG A 68 3.10 -5.81 -8.69
N VAL A 69 3.92 -6.33 -7.79
CA VAL A 69 5.40 -6.27 -7.84
C VAL A 69 5.99 -7.61 -7.41
N SER A 70 7.13 -7.98 -7.97
CA SER A 70 7.73 -9.30 -7.74
C SER A 70 8.31 -9.49 -6.33
N TRP A 71 8.70 -8.40 -5.67
CA TRP A 71 9.32 -8.50 -4.34
C TRP A 71 8.32 -8.96 -3.28
N ILE A 72 7.05 -8.55 -3.33
CA ILE A 72 6.07 -8.97 -2.32
C ILE A 72 5.78 -10.48 -2.42
N GLU A 73 5.74 -11.04 -3.63
CA GLU A 73 5.61 -12.48 -3.83
C GLU A 73 6.83 -13.24 -3.31
N LYS A 74 8.04 -12.73 -3.63
CA LYS A 74 9.29 -13.43 -3.34
C LYS A 74 9.64 -13.44 -1.85
N TYR A 75 9.40 -12.34 -1.14
CA TYR A 75 9.80 -12.20 0.26
C TYR A 75 8.63 -12.52 1.19
N VAL A 76 7.50 -11.81 1.06
CA VAL A 76 6.38 -11.96 1.99
C VAL A 76 5.63 -13.28 1.78
N GLY A 77 5.40 -13.68 0.52
CA GLY A 77 4.75 -14.97 0.23
C GLY A 77 5.54 -16.20 0.70
N LYS A 78 6.85 -16.09 0.86
CA LYS A 78 7.70 -17.18 1.38
C LYS A 78 7.81 -17.18 2.90
N GLU A 79 7.84 -16.00 3.50
CA GLU A 79 7.95 -15.85 4.96
C GLU A 79 6.62 -16.14 5.67
N ASP A 80 5.48 -15.72 5.09
CA ASP A 80 4.15 -15.91 5.63
C ASP A 80 3.24 -16.54 4.56
N SER A 81 3.11 -17.87 4.61
CA SER A 81 2.27 -18.63 3.70
C SER A 81 0.78 -18.30 3.81
N GLN A 82 0.35 -17.69 4.93
CA GLN A 82 -1.04 -17.27 5.16
C GLN A 82 -1.29 -15.80 4.81
N TYR A 83 -0.25 -15.04 4.45
CA TYR A 83 -0.36 -13.60 4.19
C TYR A 83 -1.44 -13.29 3.14
N TRP A 84 -1.43 -14.00 2.02
CA TRP A 84 -2.37 -13.76 0.92
C TRP A 84 -3.81 -14.11 1.30
N ASP A 85 -4.01 -15.23 1.99
CA ASP A 85 -5.34 -15.67 2.41
C ASP A 85 -5.91 -14.75 3.50
N ARG A 86 -5.09 -14.37 4.48
CA ARG A 86 -5.50 -13.43 5.54
C ARG A 86 -5.91 -12.09 4.96
N ASN A 87 -5.07 -11.49 4.12
CA ASN A 87 -5.39 -10.17 3.57
C ASN A 87 -6.52 -10.24 2.53
N THR A 88 -6.66 -11.34 1.79
CA THR A 88 -7.85 -11.56 0.94
C THR A 88 -9.14 -11.58 1.77
N ARG A 89 -9.13 -12.25 2.94
CA ARG A 89 -10.28 -12.22 3.86
C ARG A 89 -10.58 -10.82 4.38
N ASN A 90 -9.55 -10.03 4.68
CA ASN A 90 -9.72 -8.65 5.11
C ASN A 90 -10.35 -7.80 4.00
N PHE A 91 -9.85 -7.88 2.77
CA PHE A 91 -10.46 -7.14 1.64
C PHE A 91 -11.90 -7.57 1.34
N ARG A 92 -12.24 -8.86 1.51
CA ARG A 92 -13.63 -9.34 1.40
C ARG A 92 -14.53 -8.78 2.50
N ALA A 93 -14.01 -8.68 3.72
CA ALA A 93 -14.74 -8.05 4.81
C ALA A 93 -14.94 -6.54 4.55
N ASP A 94 -13.92 -5.84 4.05
CA ASP A 94 -14.03 -4.44 3.65
C ASP A 94 -15.06 -4.27 2.52
N GLU A 95 -15.02 -5.12 1.48
CA GLU A 95 -16.00 -5.14 0.38
C GLU A 95 -17.44 -5.19 0.90
N GLU A 96 -17.72 -6.09 1.86
CA GLU A 96 -19.05 -6.22 2.46
C GLU A 96 -19.45 -4.96 3.26
N VAL A 97 -18.53 -4.39 4.04
CA VAL A 97 -18.77 -3.14 4.77
C VAL A 97 -19.10 -1.99 3.82
N PHE A 98 -18.36 -1.87 2.72
CA PHE A 98 -18.61 -0.83 1.71
C PHE A 98 -19.94 -1.08 0.98
N ARG A 99 -20.30 -2.34 0.68
CA ARG A 99 -21.59 -2.69 0.07
C ARG A 99 -22.76 -2.23 0.94
N VAL A 100 -22.75 -2.56 2.23
CA VAL A 100 -23.79 -2.11 3.19
C VAL A 100 -23.76 -0.59 3.37
N GLY A 101 -22.57 0.00 3.39
CA GLY A 101 -22.39 1.44 3.45
C GLY A 101 -23.03 2.17 2.26
N LEU A 102 -22.82 1.68 1.04
CA LEU A 102 -23.42 2.24 -0.17
C LEU A 102 -24.94 2.15 -0.14
N GLU A 103 -25.50 1.00 0.26
CA GLU A 103 -26.95 0.84 0.40
C GLU A 103 -27.53 1.84 1.43
N THR A 104 -26.85 1.99 2.56
CA THR A 104 -27.24 2.94 3.61
C THR A 104 -27.18 4.39 3.12
N LEU A 105 -26.11 4.77 2.42
CA LEU A 105 -25.94 6.11 1.87
C LEU A 105 -27.00 6.39 0.79
N ARG A 106 -27.25 5.43 -0.10
CA ARG A 106 -28.28 5.53 -1.13
C ARG A 106 -29.67 5.81 -0.54
N ASN A 107 -30.03 5.07 0.51
CA ASN A 107 -31.28 5.28 1.24
C ASN A 107 -31.34 6.65 1.94
N ARG A 108 -30.25 7.07 2.61
CA ARG A 108 -30.20 8.36 3.32
C ARG A 108 -30.33 9.57 2.41
N TYR A 109 -29.79 9.49 1.21
CA TYR A 109 -29.83 10.57 0.23
C TYR A 109 -30.97 10.44 -0.79
N ASN A 110 -31.90 9.49 -0.59
CA ASN A 110 -33.01 9.20 -1.50
C ASN A 110 -32.56 9.03 -2.96
N GLN A 111 -31.40 8.41 -3.18
CA GLN A 111 -30.85 8.19 -4.52
C GLN A 111 -31.51 6.95 -5.16
N SER A 112 -32.22 7.15 -6.27
CA SER A 112 -32.70 6.05 -7.15
C SER A 112 -31.54 5.41 -7.92
N GLU A 113 -31.80 4.34 -8.69
CA GLU A 113 -30.79 3.79 -9.60
C GLU A 113 -30.28 4.91 -10.52
N GLY A 114 -28.97 4.96 -10.75
CA GLY A 114 -28.40 5.87 -11.75
C GLY A 114 -28.90 5.44 -13.13
N GLU A 115 -29.19 6.41 -14.00
CA GLU A 115 -29.54 6.16 -15.41
C GLU A 115 -28.35 5.66 -16.23
#